data_AF-A0A382MZM8-F1
#
_entry.id   AF-A0A382MZM8-F1
#
_cell.length_a   1.000
_cell.length_b   1.000
_cell.length_c   1.000
_cell.angle_alpha   90.00
_cell.angle_beta   90.00
_cell.angle_gamma   90.00
#
_symmetry.space_group_name_H-M   'P 1'
#
loop_
_entity.id
_entity.type
_entity.pdbx_description
1 polymer ?
#
loop_
_entity_poly.entity_id
_entity_poly.type
_entity_poly.pdbx_seq_one_letter_code
_entity_poly.pdbx_strand_id
1 'polypeptide(L)'
;MNNFKKRKLGGFDSIKGIGAIGIGDIVGKSIAGVFWIYVASVLTPEEFGEISYLMSIAATCSIFAAIGTQNTITTFTAKKIELVKTLSIFSIISSIFGTVVLLLLFERLDIGILSIGFVLNNLVIGNLLGRKKFS
;
A
#
# COMPACT_ATOMS: atom_id res chain seq x y z
N MET A 1 -30.81 20.50 17.25
CA MET A 1 -30.38 19.12 17.55
C MET A 1 -29.20 19.16 18.52
N ASN A 2 -29.35 18.58 19.70
CA ASN A 2 -28.41 18.76 20.83
C ASN A 2 -27.02 18.16 20.53
N ASN A 3 -25.93 18.86 20.90
CA ASN A 3 -24.53 18.49 20.58
C ASN A 3 -24.14 17.07 21.03
N PHE A 4 -24.79 16.55 22.07
CA PHE A 4 -24.63 15.17 22.56
C PHE A 4 -25.13 14.11 21.57
N LYS A 5 -26.25 14.36 20.88
CA LYS A 5 -26.83 13.41 19.91
C LYS A 5 -25.97 13.34 18.64
N LYS A 6 -25.37 14.47 18.24
CA LYS A 6 -24.43 14.59 17.10
C LYS A 6 -23.13 13.80 17.33
N ARG A 7 -22.57 13.82 18.55
CA ARG A 7 -21.42 13.01 18.95
C ARG A 7 -21.72 11.51 18.98
N LYS A 8 -22.91 11.11 19.44
CA LYS A 8 -23.33 9.70 19.52
C LYS A 8 -23.59 9.08 18.14
N LEU A 9 -24.19 9.83 17.22
CA LEU A 9 -24.34 9.39 15.81
C LEU A 9 -22.98 9.29 15.10
N GLY A 10 -22.09 10.28 15.26
CA GLY A 10 -20.75 10.24 14.63
C GLY A 10 -19.85 9.10 15.14
N GLY A 11 -20.04 8.65 16.39
CA GLY A 11 -19.34 7.48 16.92
C GLY A 11 -19.80 6.17 16.28
N PHE A 12 -21.10 6.02 16.04
CA PHE A 12 -21.66 4.82 15.41
C PHE A 12 -21.27 4.70 13.94
N ASP A 13 -21.27 5.81 13.20
CA ASP A 13 -20.81 5.87 11.81
C ASP A 13 -19.30 5.61 11.69
N SER A 14 -18.51 6.07 12.67
CA SER A 14 -17.08 5.76 12.75
C SER A 14 -16.80 4.27 12.99
N ILE A 15 -17.59 3.61 13.85
CA ILE A 15 -17.48 2.16 14.11
C ILE A 15 -17.83 1.36 12.85
N LYS A 16 -18.89 1.76 12.11
CA LYS A 16 -19.23 1.14 10.82
C LYS A 16 -18.11 1.29 9.80
N GLY A 17 -17.50 2.47 9.68
CA GLY A 17 -16.39 2.71 8.75
C GLY A 17 -15.14 1.89 9.09
N ILE A 18 -14.78 1.79 10.37
CA ILE A 18 -13.66 0.95 10.83
C ILE A 18 -13.98 -0.54 10.58
N GLY A 19 -15.21 -0.98 10.86
CA GLY A 19 -15.67 -2.33 10.58
C GLY A 19 -15.59 -2.68 9.09
N ALA A 20 -15.97 -1.76 8.21
CA ALA A 20 -15.87 -1.95 6.76
C ALA A 20 -14.42 -2.11 6.30
N ILE A 21 -13.48 -1.31 6.83
CA ILE A 21 -12.04 -1.48 6.54
C ILE A 21 -11.53 -2.83 7.03
N GLY A 22 -11.88 -3.21 8.26
CA GLY A 22 -11.46 -4.49 8.84
C GLY A 22 -11.96 -5.69 8.03
N ILE A 23 -13.22 -5.66 7.59
CA ILE A 23 -13.78 -6.69 6.71
C ILE A 23 -13.06 -6.70 5.36
N GLY A 24 -12.82 -5.53 4.76
CA GLY A 24 -12.08 -5.43 3.51
C GLY A 24 -10.67 -6.00 3.60
N ASP A 25 -9.96 -5.73 4.70
CA ASP A 25 -8.62 -6.23 4.95
C ASP A 25 -8.60 -7.76 5.14
N ILE A 26 -9.55 -8.31 5.91
CA ILE A 26 -9.70 -9.76 6.09
C ILE A 26 -9.98 -10.43 4.75
N VAL A 27 -10.99 -9.96 4.01
CA VAL A 27 -11.37 -10.54 2.71
C VAL A 27 -10.21 -10.46 1.73
N GLY A 28 -9.54 -9.31 1.63
CA GLY A 28 -8.38 -9.12 0.75
C GLY A 28 -7.24 -10.07 1.09
N LYS A 29 -6.89 -10.20 2.37
CA LYS A 29 -5.85 -11.14 2.84
C LYS A 29 -6.23 -12.60 2.63
N SER A 30 -7.50 -12.96 2.81
CA SER A 30 -8.00 -14.32 2.54
C SER A 30 -7.88 -14.67 1.06
N ILE A 31 -8.27 -13.75 0.16
CA ILE A 31 -8.12 -13.93 -1.29
C ILE A 31 -6.64 -14.09 -1.66
N ALA A 32 -5.77 -13.23 -1.12
CA ALA A 32 -4.32 -13.33 -1.34
C ALA A 32 -3.74 -14.65 -0.81
N GLY A 33 -4.24 -15.14 0.33
CA GLY A 33 -3.85 -16.45 0.88
C GLY A 33 -4.23 -17.61 -0.04
N VAL A 34 -5.47 -17.63 -0.54
CA VAL A 34 -5.91 -18.64 -1.52
C VAL A 34 -5.10 -18.56 -2.81
N PHE A 35 -4.80 -17.35 -3.29
CA PHE A 35 -3.94 -17.13 -4.45
C PHE A 35 -2.56 -17.77 -4.25
N TRP A 36 -1.89 -17.53 -3.13
CA TRP A 36 -0.57 -18.10 -2.88
C TRP A 36 -0.58 -19.62 -2.71
N ILE A 37 -1.65 -20.18 -2.11
CA ILE A 37 -1.84 -21.64 -2.04
C ILE A 37 -1.95 -22.24 -3.45
N TYR A 38 -2.72 -21.60 -4.33
CA TYR A 38 -2.83 -22.03 -5.72
C TYR A 38 -1.48 -21.97 -6.44
N VAL A 39 -0.76 -20.85 -6.34
CA VAL A 39 0.58 -20.69 -6.96
C VAL A 39 1.54 -21.77 -6.48
N ALA A 40 1.55 -22.06 -5.17
CA ALA A 40 2.39 -23.11 -4.59
C ALA A 40 2.00 -24.53 -5.07
N SER A 41 0.75 -24.75 -5.51
CA SER A 41 0.30 -26.05 -6.03
C SER A 41 0.70 -26.30 -7.48
N VAL A 42 0.97 -25.25 -8.26
CA VAL A 42 1.24 -25.35 -9.71
C VAL A 42 2.71 -25.14 -10.07
N LEU A 43 3.50 -24.50 -9.20
CA LEU A 43 4.93 -24.24 -9.42
C LEU A 43 5.80 -25.26 -8.71
N THR A 44 7.01 -25.47 -9.25
CA THR A 44 8.05 -26.20 -8.52
C THR A 44 8.59 -25.35 -7.35
N PRO A 45 9.19 -25.99 -6.32
CA PRO A 45 9.80 -25.25 -5.21
C PRO A 45 10.87 -24.23 -5.65
N GLU A 46 11.58 -24.51 -6.73
CA GLU A 46 12.61 -23.62 -7.29
C GLU A 46 12.00 -22.37 -7.91
N GLU A 47 11.01 -22.53 -8.81
CA GLU A 47 10.29 -21.41 -9.44
C GLU A 47 9.56 -20.56 -8.41
N PHE A 48 8.93 -21.19 -7.41
CA PHE A 48 8.28 -20.48 -6.31
C PHE A 48 9.27 -19.66 -5.48
N GLY A 49 10.46 -20.21 -5.24
CA GLY A 49 11.58 -19.54 -4.56
C GLY A 49 12.08 -18.34 -5.34
N GLU A 50 12.25 -18.48 -6.66
CA GLU A 50 12.69 -17.38 -7.54
C GLU A 50 11.69 -16.22 -7.53
N ILE A 51 10.39 -16.49 -7.73
CA ILE A 51 9.37 -15.43 -7.68
C ILE A 51 9.37 -14.72 -6.34
N SER A 52 9.47 -15.47 -5.24
CA SER A 52 9.51 -14.92 -3.89
C SER A 52 10.74 -14.04 -3.66
N TYR A 53 11.90 -14.44 -4.20
CA TYR A 53 13.14 -13.67 -4.15
C TYR A 53 13.00 -12.33 -4.90
N LEU A 54 12.50 -12.36 -6.14
CA LEU A 54 12.36 -11.17 -6.96
C LEU A 54 11.33 -10.18 -6.39
N MET A 55 10.21 -10.70 -5.87
CA MET A 55 9.23 -9.91 -5.14
C MET A 55 9.83 -9.23 -3.90
N SER A 56 10.68 -9.94 -3.16
CA SER A 56 11.34 -9.41 -1.96
C SER A 56 12.30 -8.27 -2.30
N ILE A 57 13.03 -8.37 -3.41
CA ILE A 57 13.90 -7.28 -3.90
C ILE A 57 13.05 -6.08 -4.31
N ALA A 58 11.98 -6.29 -5.08
CA ALA A 58 11.07 -5.20 -5.47
C ALA A 58 10.47 -4.50 -4.25
N ALA A 59 10.02 -5.26 -3.25
CA ALA A 59 9.49 -4.74 -2.00
C ALA A 59 10.56 -3.93 -1.24
N THR A 60 11.79 -4.45 -1.14
CA THR A 60 12.90 -3.76 -0.48
C THR A 60 13.24 -2.45 -1.18
N CYS A 61 13.35 -2.46 -2.51
CA CYS A 61 13.58 -1.25 -3.31
C CYS A 61 12.47 -0.22 -3.07
N SER A 62 11.21 -0.65 -3.01
CA SER A 62 10.06 0.23 -2.77
C SER A 62 10.14 0.96 -1.42
N ILE A 63 10.71 0.32 -0.38
CA ILE A 63 10.88 0.94 0.93
C ILE A 63 11.87 2.11 0.85
N PHE A 64 12.98 1.94 0.13
CA PHE A 64 13.96 3.02 -0.07
C PHE A 64 13.46 4.11 -1.01
N ALA A 65 12.66 3.74 -2.01
CA ALA A 65 12.06 4.68 -2.94
C ALA A 65 10.92 5.52 -2.33
N ALA A 66 10.24 5.01 -1.31
CA ALA A 66 9.15 5.71 -0.66
C ALA A 66 9.65 6.83 0.27
N ILE A 67 9.59 8.07 -0.22
CA ILE A 67 9.89 9.28 0.56
C ILE A 67 8.66 9.63 1.40
N GLY A 68 8.52 8.92 2.52
CA GLY A 68 7.41 9.02 3.46
C GLY A 68 6.61 7.72 3.56
N THR A 69 6.51 7.17 4.76
CA THR A 69 5.76 5.92 5.00
C THR A 69 4.25 6.15 4.96
N GLN A 70 3.48 5.08 4.76
CA GLN A 70 2.02 5.10 4.81
C GLN A 70 1.46 5.82 6.05
N ASN A 71 2.10 5.67 7.21
CA ASN A 71 1.70 6.31 8.47
C ASN A 71 1.90 7.83 8.43
N THR A 72 3.03 8.30 7.88
CA THR A 72 3.28 9.73 7.69
C THR A 72 2.25 10.34 6.74
N ILE A 73 1.98 9.68 5.61
CA ILE A 73 0.95 10.14 4.67
C ILE A 73 -0.43 10.17 5.32
N THR A 74 -0.80 9.16 6.10
CA THR A 74 -2.09 9.10 6.82
C THR A 74 -2.26 10.28 7.77
N THR A 75 -1.26 10.55 8.61
CA THR A 75 -1.33 11.63 9.60
C THR A 75 -1.31 13.02 8.96
N PHE A 76 -0.46 13.24 7.95
CA PHE A 76 -0.40 14.52 7.24
C PHE A 76 -1.67 14.79 6.44
N THR A 77 -2.25 13.75 5.83
CA THR A 77 -3.52 13.85 5.14
C THR A 77 -4.66 14.19 6.12
N ALA A 78 -4.71 13.54 7.28
CA ALA A 78 -5.71 13.84 8.32
C ALA A 78 -5.57 15.28 8.86
N LYS A 79 -4.34 15.79 8.95
CA LYS A 79 -4.03 17.18 9.34
C LYS A 79 -4.16 18.19 8.20
N LYS A 80 -4.52 17.75 6.98
CA LYS A 80 -4.60 18.59 5.77
C LYS A 80 -3.31 19.36 5.45
N ILE A 81 -2.16 18.74 5.74
CA ILE A 81 -0.85 19.30 5.43
C ILE A 81 -0.58 19.11 3.94
N GLU A 82 -0.25 20.19 3.23
CA GLU A 82 -0.05 20.18 1.77
C GLU A 82 1.14 19.32 1.31
N LEU A 83 2.07 19.04 2.24
CA LEU A 83 3.28 18.26 2.01
C LEU A 83 3.00 16.83 1.51
N VAL A 84 1.79 16.28 1.71
CA VAL A 84 1.37 14.97 1.16
C VAL A 84 1.58 14.90 -0.36
N LYS A 85 1.24 15.96 -1.09
CA LYS A 85 1.40 16.00 -2.55
C LYS A 85 2.88 15.96 -2.93
N THR A 86 3.68 16.78 -2.27
CA THR A 86 5.13 16.85 -2.47
C THR A 86 5.79 15.51 -2.20
N LEU A 87 5.56 14.90 -1.03
CA LEU A 87 6.11 13.59 -0.66
C LEU A 87 5.70 12.49 -1.65
N SER A 88 4.46 12.51 -2.13
CA SER A 88 3.98 11.55 -3.12
C SER A 88 4.69 11.70 -4.47
N ILE A 89 4.87 12.93 -4.96
CA ILE A 89 5.58 13.20 -6.21
C ILE A 89 7.05 12.76 -6.10
N PHE A 90 7.72 13.15 -5.01
CA PHE A 90 9.11 12.74 -4.77
C PHE A 90 9.26 11.22 -4.65
N SER A 91 8.32 10.54 -3.99
CA SER A 91 8.32 9.07 -3.91
C SER A 91 8.14 8.42 -5.29
N ILE A 92 7.25 8.96 -6.13
CA ILE A 92 7.06 8.44 -7.50
C ILE A 92 8.35 8.65 -8.32
N ILE A 93 8.94 9.85 -8.27
CA ILE A 93 10.20 10.13 -8.96
C ILE A 93 11.31 9.19 -8.47
N SER A 94 11.46 9.03 -7.16
CA SER A 94 12.44 8.12 -6.56
C SER A 94 12.20 6.67 -6.96
N SER A 95 10.93 6.22 -7.08
CA SER A 95 10.60 4.88 -7.56
C SER A 95 10.96 4.63 -9.02
N ILE A 96 10.91 5.67 -9.88
CA ILE A 96 11.39 5.59 -11.26
C ILE A 96 12.91 5.39 -11.26
N PHE A 97 13.65 6.15 -10.44
CA PHE A 97 15.09 5.91 -10.27
C PHE A 97 15.40 4.51 -9.74
N GLY A 98 14.66 4.04 -8.72
CA GLY A 98 14.81 2.69 -8.19
C GLY A 98 14.54 1.61 -9.24
N THR A 99 13.56 1.82 -10.12
CA THR A 99 13.26 0.94 -11.26
C THR A 99 14.42 0.89 -12.25
N VAL A 100 15.03 2.03 -12.58
CA VAL A 100 16.21 2.08 -13.45
C VAL A 100 17.37 1.30 -12.83
N VAL A 101 17.61 1.43 -11.52
CA VAL A 101 18.63 0.65 -10.82
C VAL A 101 18.33 -0.85 -10.88
N LEU A 102 17.09 -1.26 -10.62
CA LEU A 102 16.68 -2.67 -10.71
C LEU A 102 16.83 -3.23 -12.13
N LEU A 103 16.50 -2.45 -13.15
CA LEU A 103 16.68 -2.81 -14.55
C LEU A 103 18.15 -3.08 -14.91
N LEU A 104 19.07 -2.26 -14.40
CA LEU A 104 20.51 -2.44 -14.65
C LEU A 104 21.09 -3.67 -13.92
N LEU A 105 20.51 -4.07 -12.78
CA LEU A 105 21.01 -5.18 -11.98
C LEU A 105 20.43 -6.54 -12.38
N PHE A 106 19.16 -6.58 -12.74
CA PHE A 106 18.43 -7.83 -12.98
C PHE A 106 17.96 -8.01 -14.42
N GLU A 107 18.13 -7.00 -15.29
CA GLU A 107 17.68 -6.99 -16.69
C GLU A 107 16.18 -7.31 -16.86
N ARG A 108 15.41 -7.03 -15.81
CA ARG A 108 14.02 -7.48 -15.66
C ARG A 108 13.09 -6.31 -15.32
N LEU A 109 12.30 -5.90 -16.31
CA LEU A 109 11.39 -4.76 -16.22
C LEU A 109 10.21 -5.01 -15.28
N ASP A 110 9.77 -6.25 -15.18
CA ASP A 110 8.69 -6.71 -14.32
C ASP A 110 8.94 -6.39 -12.84
N ILE A 111 10.17 -6.55 -12.36
CA ILE A 111 10.57 -6.27 -10.97
C ILE A 111 10.51 -4.77 -10.67
N GLY A 112 10.97 -3.94 -11.63
CA GLY A 112 10.90 -2.49 -11.51
C GLY A 112 9.46 -1.97 -11.46
N ILE A 113 8.60 -2.46 -12.37
CA ILE A 113 7.18 -2.11 -12.38
C ILE A 113 6.51 -2.53 -11.06
N LEU A 114 6.83 -3.71 -10.55
CA LEU A 114 6.33 -4.19 -9.26
C LEU A 114 6.73 -3.26 -8.09
N SER A 115 7.98 -2.78 -8.08
CA SER A 115 8.47 -1.83 -7.07
C SER A 115 7.68 -0.52 -7.07
N ILE A 116 7.40 0.05 -8.26
CA ILE A 116 6.53 1.24 -8.40
C ILE A 116 5.13 0.96 -7.85
N GLY A 117 4.58 -0.22 -8.17
CA GLY A 117 3.29 -0.67 -7.66
C GLY A 117 3.21 -0.66 -6.13
N PHE A 118 4.25 -1.14 -5.45
CA PHE A 118 4.33 -1.11 -3.99
C PHE A 118 4.40 0.31 -3.43
N VAL A 119 5.18 1.21 -4.04
CA VAL A 119 5.23 2.61 -3.63
C VAL A 119 3.86 3.27 -3.77
N LEU A 120 3.20 3.10 -4.92
CA LEU A 120 1.86 3.66 -5.17
C LEU A 120 0.82 3.11 -4.19
N ASN A 121 0.85 1.80 -3.92
CA ASN A 121 -0.05 1.17 -2.97
C ASN A 121 0.05 1.83 -1.58
N ASN A 122 1.27 1.99 -1.06
CA ASN A 122 1.52 2.63 0.23
C ASN A 122 1.02 4.08 0.30
N LEU A 123 1.27 4.87 -0.76
CA LEU A 123 0.82 6.27 -0.84
C LEU A 123 -0.70 6.38 -0.90
N VAL A 124 -1.34 5.55 -1.72
CA VAL A 124 -2.80 5.56 -1.91
C VAL A 124 -3.52 5.13 -0.64
N ILE A 125 -3.11 4.02 -0.02
CA ILE A 125 -3.73 3.55 1.23
C ILE A 125 -3.58 4.60 2.32
N GLY A 126 -2.38 5.20 2.46
CA GLY A 126 -2.17 6.25 3.45
C GLY A 126 -3.09 7.46 3.25
N ASN A 127 -3.25 7.90 2.01
CA ASN A 127 -4.12 9.03 1.67
C ASN A 127 -5.62 8.69 1.85
N LEU A 128 -6.06 7.48 1.50
CA LEU A 128 -7.44 7.02 1.69
C LEU A 128 -7.82 6.96 3.17
N LEU A 129 -6.96 6.33 3.98
CA LEU A 129 -7.14 6.24 5.44
C LEU A 129 -7.16 7.63 6.08
N GLY A 130 -6.24 8.51 5.69
CA GLY A 130 -6.14 9.86 6.24
C GLY A 130 -7.36 10.75 5.93
N ARG A 131 -8.00 10.55 4.77
CA ARG A 131 -9.20 11.31 4.39
C ARG A 131 -10.49 10.78 5.01
N LYS A 132 -10.46 9.64 5.70
CA LYS A 132 -11.65 8.94 6.20
C LYS A 132 -12.71 8.72 5.11
N LYS A 133 -12.29 8.53 3.85
CA LYS A 133 -13.20 8.19 2.76
C LYS A 133 -13.55 6.70 2.86
N PHE A 134 -14.52 6.39 3.70
CA PHE A 134 -15.00 5.03 3.99
C PHE A 134 -16.29 4.68 3.21
N SER A 135 -16.45 5.27 2.01
CA SER A 135 -17.67 5.12 1.22
C SER A 135 -17.89 3.69 0.75
#